data_AF-A0A7J0E5Q4-F1
#
_entry.id   AF-A0A7J0E5Q4-F1
#
_cell.length_a   1.000
_cell.length_b   1.000
_cell.length_c   1.000
_cell.angle_alpha   90.00
_cell.angle_beta   90.00
_cell.angle_gamma   90.00
#
_symmetry.space_group_name_H-M   'P 1'
#
loop_
_entity.id
_entity.type
_entity.pdbx_description
1 polymer ?
#
loop_
_entity_poly.entity_id
_entity_poly.type
_entity_poly.pdbx_seq_one_letter_code
_entity_poly.pdbx_strand_id
1 'polypeptide(L)'
;MNSKEQDPLSSSPSSRWWSKNTVAIVTGANKGIGFSLVRRFAELGLTVILTARDSARGLKAVDALMAQGLHVHFFRLDVSDPSSIQSFVSWFKERFGALDILVSSSTHEK
;
A
#
# COMPACT_ATOMS: atom_id res chain seq x y z
N MET A 1 -25.34 -40.02 9.28
CA MET A 1 -26.32 -38.92 9.10
C MET A 1 -26.30 -38.10 10.38
N ASN A 2 -26.01 -36.80 10.45
CA ASN A 2 -25.66 -35.79 9.45
C ASN A 2 -24.72 -34.76 10.11
N SER A 3 -23.75 -34.30 9.34
CA SER A 3 -23.39 -32.91 9.08
C SER A 3 -23.58 -31.88 10.20
N LYS A 4 -22.48 -31.52 10.87
CA LYS A 4 -22.23 -30.12 11.22
C LYS A 4 -21.12 -29.60 10.31
N GLU A 5 -21.54 -28.87 9.30
CA GLU A 5 -20.69 -28.03 8.46
C GLU A 5 -19.90 -27.09 9.39
N GLN A 6 -18.58 -27.16 9.35
CA GLN A 6 -17.71 -26.27 10.13
C GLN A 6 -17.49 -25.00 9.32
N ASP A 7 -17.91 -23.86 9.85
CA ASP A 7 -17.54 -22.54 9.33
C ASP A 7 -16.02 -22.32 9.51
N PRO A 8 -15.23 -22.18 8.43
CA PRO A 8 -13.77 -22.06 8.51
C PRO A 8 -13.26 -20.69 9.01
N LEU A 9 -14.14 -19.79 9.49
CA LEU A 9 -13.77 -18.42 9.88
C LEU A 9 -14.01 -18.08 11.36
N SER A 10 -14.33 -19.07 12.20
CA SER A 10 -14.50 -18.87 13.65
C SER A 10 -13.18 -19.06 14.42
N SER A 11 -12.18 -18.24 14.15
CA SER A 11 -11.07 -18.00 15.07
C SER A 11 -11.01 -16.51 15.37
N SER A 12 -11.12 -16.16 16.66
CA SER A 12 -10.95 -14.79 17.16
C SER A 12 -9.70 -14.21 16.50
N PRO A 13 -9.76 -13.06 15.79
CA PRO A 13 -8.59 -12.53 15.13
C PRO A 13 -7.58 -12.23 16.23
N SER A 14 -6.54 -13.06 16.31
CA SER A 14 -5.33 -12.77 17.07
C SER A 14 -5.01 -11.29 16.87
N SER A 15 -4.76 -10.56 17.97
CA SER A 15 -4.46 -9.14 17.96
C SER A 15 -3.65 -8.81 16.72
N ARG A 16 -4.24 -8.02 15.80
CA ARG A 16 -3.60 -7.67 14.53
C ARG A 16 -2.21 -7.15 14.87
N TRP A 17 -1.19 -7.71 14.22
CA TRP A 17 0.19 -7.28 14.45
C TRP A 17 0.43 -5.85 13.93
N TRP A 18 -0.43 -5.36 13.04
CA TRP A 18 -0.37 -4.01 12.49
C TRP A 18 -1.20 -3.00 13.26
N SER A 19 -0.75 -1.75 13.25
CA SER A 19 -1.37 -0.60 13.90
C SER A 19 -1.33 0.63 12.97
N LYS A 20 -1.80 1.80 13.45
CA LYS A 20 -1.70 3.05 12.69
C LYS A 20 -0.25 3.47 12.38
N ASN A 21 0.69 3.02 13.20
CA ASN A 21 2.11 3.25 13.01
C ASN A 21 2.74 2.32 11.97
N THR A 22 2.02 1.28 11.53
CA THR A 22 2.52 0.37 10.50
C THR A 22 2.51 1.07 9.15
N VAL A 23 3.68 1.14 8.52
CA VAL A 23 3.88 1.81 7.24
C VAL A 23 3.97 0.79 6.11
N ALA A 24 3.08 0.93 5.13
CA ALA A 24 3.04 0.10 3.94
C ALA A 24 3.46 0.90 2.70
N ILE A 25 4.51 0.47 2.03
CA ILE A 25 4.92 0.98 0.72
C ILE A 25 4.41 0.01 -0.36
N VAL A 26 3.65 0.53 -1.32
CA VAL A 26 3.18 -0.24 -2.47
C VAL A 26 3.75 0.37 -3.74
N THR A 27 4.55 -0.41 -4.48
CA THR A 27 5.14 0.02 -5.76
C THR A 27 4.30 -0.37 -6.95
N GLY A 28 4.27 0.50 -7.97
CA GLY A 28 3.40 0.32 -9.14
C GLY A 28 1.91 0.44 -8.83
N ALA A 29 1.57 1.13 -7.74
CA ALA A 29 0.23 1.09 -7.13
C ALA A 29 -0.78 2.06 -7.74
N ASN A 30 -0.48 2.64 -8.91
CA ASN A 30 -1.39 3.54 -9.62
C ASN A 30 -2.53 2.81 -10.36
N LYS A 31 -2.51 1.47 -10.41
CA LYS A 31 -3.57 0.65 -11.03
C LYS A 31 -3.59 -0.78 -10.49
N GLY A 32 -4.62 -1.53 -10.88
CA GLY A 32 -4.71 -2.98 -10.66
C GLY A 32 -4.66 -3.36 -9.18
N ILE A 33 -3.97 -4.46 -8.87
CA ILE A 33 -3.90 -5.03 -7.52
C ILE A 33 -3.22 -4.07 -6.55
N GLY A 34 -2.17 -3.36 -6.98
CA GLY A 34 -1.48 -2.38 -6.14
C GLY A 34 -2.42 -1.27 -5.64
N PHE A 35 -3.30 -0.76 -6.51
CA PHE A 35 -4.29 0.24 -6.13
C PHE A 35 -5.31 -0.31 -5.10
N SER A 36 -5.82 -1.51 -5.34
CA SER A 36 -6.76 -2.17 -4.41
C SER A 36 -6.12 -2.47 -3.05
N LEU A 37 -4.83 -2.82 -3.03
CA LEU A 37 -4.07 -3.02 -1.79
C LEU A 37 -3.88 -1.72 -1.04
N VAL A 38 -3.50 -0.62 -1.72
CA VAL A 38 -3.38 0.69 -1.09
C VAL A 38 -4.71 1.10 -0.46
N ARG A 39 -5.81 0.95 -1.20
CA ARG A 39 -7.16 1.19 -0.69
C ARG A 39 -7.42 0.38 0.58
N ARG A 40 -7.17 -0.93 0.54
CA ARG A 40 -7.45 -1.81 1.66
C ARG A 40 -6.61 -1.48 2.88
N PHE A 41 -5.32 -1.17 2.70
CA PHE A 41 -4.45 -0.78 3.81
C PHE A 41 -4.88 0.56 4.43
N ALA A 42 -5.32 1.52 3.61
CA ALA A 42 -5.83 2.79 4.10
C ALA A 42 -7.16 2.61 4.87
N GLU A 43 -8.07 1.77 4.39
CA GLU A 43 -9.31 1.39 5.11
C GLU A 43 -9.02 0.71 6.46
N LEU A 44 -7.92 -0.02 6.55
CA LEU A 44 -7.45 -0.66 7.79
C LEU A 44 -6.72 0.30 8.72
N GLY A 45 -6.52 1.56 8.31
CA GLY A 45 -5.92 2.62 9.12
C GLY A 45 -4.39 2.62 9.16
N LEU A 46 -3.73 1.89 8.27
CA LEU A 46 -2.27 1.92 8.14
C LEU A 46 -1.84 3.23 7.48
N THR A 47 -0.57 3.61 7.71
CA THR A 47 0.06 4.65 6.91
C THR A 47 0.51 4.06 5.58
N VAL A 48 -0.09 4.50 4.48
CA VAL A 48 0.17 3.89 3.16
C VAL A 48 0.85 4.89 2.23
N ILE A 49 1.91 4.43 1.59
CA ILE A 49 2.66 5.17 0.58
C ILE A 49 2.45 4.48 -0.77
N LEU A 50 1.68 5.14 -1.62
CA LEU A 50 1.50 4.79 -3.01
C LEU A 50 2.70 5.30 -3.79
N THR A 51 3.38 4.41 -4.53
CA THR A 51 4.45 4.83 -5.43
C THR A 51 4.19 4.39 -6.87
N ALA A 52 4.59 5.26 -7.81
CA ALA A 52 4.46 5.03 -9.24
C ALA A 52 5.56 5.79 -10.01
N ARG A 53 5.92 5.28 -11.19
CA ARG A 53 6.89 5.94 -12.09
C ARG A 53 6.32 7.22 -12.71
N ASP A 54 5.04 7.19 -13.05
CA ASP A 54 4.27 8.29 -13.63
C ASP A 54 3.56 9.07 -12.51
N SER A 55 3.99 10.31 -12.30
CA SER A 55 3.42 11.18 -11.26
C SER A 55 1.97 11.56 -11.51
N ALA A 56 1.57 11.77 -12.77
CA ALA A 56 0.20 12.17 -13.09
C ALA A 56 -0.77 11.02 -12.79
N ARG A 57 -0.42 9.79 -13.17
CA ARG A 57 -1.20 8.60 -12.83
C ARG A 57 -1.22 8.32 -11.34
N GLY A 58 -0.10 8.53 -10.65
CA GLY A 58 0.00 8.38 -9.20
C GLY A 58 -0.87 9.36 -8.44
N LEU A 59 -0.81 10.65 -8.79
CA LEU A 59 -1.65 11.69 -8.19
C LEU A 59 -3.14 11.43 -8.44
N LYS A 60 -3.53 11.06 -9.65
CA LYS A 60 -4.91 10.69 -9.96
C LYS A 60 -5.41 9.52 -9.09
N ALA A 61 -4.55 8.54 -8.81
CA ALA A 61 -4.88 7.44 -7.92
C ALA A 61 -5.07 7.93 -6.47
N VAL A 62 -4.22 8.83 -5.98
CA VAL A 62 -4.38 9.44 -4.67
C VAL A 62 -5.68 10.26 -4.57
N ASP A 63 -5.98 11.09 -5.56
CA ASP A 63 -7.23 11.87 -5.58
C ASP A 63 -8.46 10.96 -5.52
N ALA A 64 -8.44 9.84 -6.25
CA ALA A 64 -9.53 8.85 -6.22
C ALA A 64 -9.70 8.19 -4.84
N LEU A 65 -8.61 8.03 -4.08
CA LEU A 65 -8.64 7.49 -2.72
C LEU A 65 -9.08 8.56 -1.71
N MET A 66 -8.60 9.79 -1.86
CA MET A 66 -9.02 10.93 -1.04
C MET A 66 -10.51 11.23 -1.19
N ALA A 67 -11.06 11.10 -2.40
CA ALA A 67 -12.51 11.21 -2.65
C ALA A 67 -13.34 10.16 -1.89
N GLN A 68 -12.72 9.05 -1.48
CA GLN A 68 -13.34 8.01 -0.64
C GLN A 68 -13.09 8.24 0.87
N GLY A 69 -12.48 9.37 1.24
CA GLY A 69 -12.10 9.67 2.62
C GLY A 69 -10.85 8.94 3.10
N LEU A 70 -10.07 8.35 2.19
CA LEU A 70 -8.84 7.62 2.50
C LEU A 70 -7.62 8.52 2.35
N HIS A 71 -6.78 8.53 3.36
CA HIS A 71 -5.54 9.30 3.35
C HIS A 71 -4.38 8.41 2.96
N VAL A 72 -3.69 8.77 1.87
CA VAL A 72 -2.52 8.06 1.36
C VAL A 72 -1.45 9.06 0.94
N HIS A 73 -0.18 8.68 1.11
CA HIS A 73 0.94 9.46 0.65
C HIS A 73 1.33 9.03 -0.75
N PHE A 74 1.74 10.00 -1.59
CA PHE A 74 2.31 9.71 -2.90
C PHE A 74 3.79 10.03 -2.93
N PHE A 75 4.58 9.15 -3.53
CA PHE A 75 5.94 9.47 -3.96
C PHE A 75 6.24 8.88 -5.33
N ARG A 76 6.82 9.67 -6.23
CA ARG A 76 7.27 9.17 -7.53
C ARG A 76 8.52 8.32 -7.33
N LEU A 77 8.43 7.02 -7.61
CA LEU A 77 9.54 6.09 -7.48
C LEU A 77 9.73 5.33 -8.80
N ASP A 78 10.94 5.43 -9.33
CA ASP A 78 11.44 4.50 -10.34
C ASP A 78 12.44 3.54 -9.70
N VAL A 79 12.06 2.27 -9.57
CA VAL A 79 12.89 1.22 -8.98
C VAL A 79 14.07 0.83 -9.87
N SER A 80 14.11 1.29 -11.12
CA SER A 80 15.23 1.09 -12.03
C SER A 80 16.26 2.24 -11.98
N ASP A 81 15.96 3.35 -11.31
CA ASP A 81 16.86 4.50 -11.14
C ASP A 81 17.38 4.59 -9.69
N PRO A 82 18.69 4.35 -9.45
CA PRO A 82 19.29 4.48 -8.13
C PRO A 82 19.10 5.86 -7.49
N SER A 83 19.05 6.93 -8.29
CA SER A 83 18.87 8.30 -7.78
C SER A 83 17.44 8.52 -7.27
N SER A 84 16.45 7.96 -7.97
CA SER A 84 15.05 7.95 -7.52
C SER A 84 14.89 7.15 -6.22
N ILE A 85 15.56 6.00 -6.10
CA ILE A 85 15.54 5.19 -4.87
C ILE A 85 16.17 5.98 -3.71
N GLN A 86 17.34 6.59 -3.92
CA GLN A 86 18.00 7.36 -2.88
C GLN A 86 17.13 8.53 -2.39
N SER A 87 16.51 9.26 -3.33
CA SER A 87 15.58 10.34 -3.01
C SER A 87 14.37 9.86 -2.21
N PHE A 88 13.82 8.70 -2.58
CA PHE A 88 12.72 8.08 -1.84
C PHE A 88 13.11 7.67 -0.43
N VAL A 89 14.28 7.03 -0.27
CA VAL A 89 14.76 6.59 1.04
C VAL A 89 15.00 7.77 1.97
N SER A 90 15.60 8.87 1.48
CA SER A 90 15.76 10.10 2.28
C SER A 90 14.41 10.67 2.71
N TRP A 91 13.49 10.85 1.76
CA TRP A 91 12.13 11.34 2.03
C TRP A 91 11.37 10.44 3.01
N PHE A 92 11.53 9.12 2.89
CA PHE A 92 10.89 8.13 3.74
C PHE A 92 11.40 8.20 5.18
N LYS A 93 12.72 8.24 5.35
CA LYS A 93 13.36 8.30 6.67
C LYS A 93 12.99 9.57 7.43
N GLU A 94 12.88 10.70 6.74
CA GLU A 94 12.47 11.98 7.35
C GLU A 94 11.03 11.96 7.87
N ARG A 95 10.13 11.15 7.28
CA ARG A 95 8.68 11.23 7.54
C ARG A 95 8.08 10.05 8.29
N PHE A 96 8.59 8.83 8.04
CA PHE A 96 7.92 7.60 8.47
C PHE A 96 8.81 6.71 9.34
N GLY A 97 10.13 6.90 9.31
CA GLY A 97 11.10 6.21 10.16
C GLY A 97 11.34 4.74 9.77
N ALA A 98 10.33 3.88 9.90
CA ALA A 98 10.44 2.43 9.69
C ALA A 98 9.45 1.90 8.64
N LEU A 99 9.89 0.92 7.85
CA LEU A 99 9.09 0.24 6.83
C LEU A 99 8.69 -1.15 7.34
N ASP A 100 7.39 -1.41 7.42
CA ASP A 100 6.86 -2.70 7.87
C ASP A 100 6.44 -3.61 6.70
N ILE A 101 5.87 -3.02 5.64
CA ILE A 101 5.29 -3.77 4.52
C ILE A 101 5.79 -3.17 3.21
N LEU A 102 6.47 -3.98 2.39
CA LEU A 102 6.82 -3.63 1.02
C LEU A 102 6.09 -4.56 0.04
N VAL A 103 5.24 -3.99 -0.79
CA VAL A 103 4.55 -4.72 -1.86
C VAL A 103 5.07 -4.25 -3.21
N SER A 104 5.55 -5.18 -4.03
CA SER A 104 5.90 -4.94 -5.44
C SER A 104 4.80 -5.45 -6.36
N SER A 105 4.15 -4.54 -7.10
CA SER A 105 3.19 -4.91 -8.15
C SER A 105 3.78 -4.56 -9.51
N SER A 106 4.62 -5.45 -10.02
CA SER A 106 5.19 -5.35 -11.37
C SER A 106 4.22 -5.98 -12.37
N THR A 107 3.33 -5.19 -12.96
CA THR A 107 2.58 -5.66 -14.13
C THR A 107 3.47 -5.47 -15.34
N HIS A 108 3.91 -6.57 -15.97
CA HIS A 108 4.60 -6.56 -17.25
C HIS A 108 3.59 -6.09 -18.31
N GLU A 109 3.61 -4.81 -18.69
CA GLU A 109 2.97 -4.36 -19.93
C GLU A 109 3.88 -4.79 -21.08
N LYS A 110 3.37 -5.68 -21.95
CA LYS A 110 3.95 -5.89 -23.29
C LYS A 110 3.51 -4.75 -24.20
#